data_AF-A0A954RR33-F1
#
_entry.id   AF-A0A954RR33-F1
#
_cell.length_a   1.000
_cell.length_b   1.000
_cell.length_c   1.000
_cell.angle_alpha   90.00
_cell.angle_beta   90.00
_cell.angle_gamma   90.00
#
_symmetry.space_group_name_H-M   'P 1'
#
loop_
_entity.id
_entity.type
_entity.pdbx_description
1 polymer ?
#
loop_
_entity_poly.entity_id
_entity_poly.type
_entity_poly.pdbx_seq_one_letter_code
_entity_poly.pdbx_strand_id
1 'polypeptide(L)'
;MDVYDDEMSFRLFEAAAQHLDYSLDDLLERFGESWVDVGASAGFGPVMRLGGSNLTDFILNLDNLHTRLGLTFSALRPPSFRVELTSSADHSPCIRLHYRSDRQGLTSFVVGVLRGLGKHFNEPVDVRIEQATQGRQASFLVQPLSRHE
;
A
#
# COMPACT_ATOMS: atom_id res chain seq x y z
N MET A 1 -14.38 11.78 -14.49
CA MET A 1 -13.15 11.00 -14.27
C MET A 1 -13.39 9.67 -14.92
N ASP A 2 -12.56 9.29 -15.87
CA ASP A 2 -12.81 8.14 -16.73
C ASP A 2 -12.29 6.85 -16.08
N VAL A 3 -13.00 5.75 -16.31
CA VAL A 3 -12.63 4.43 -15.81
C VAL A 3 -11.99 3.67 -16.97
N TYR A 4 -10.78 3.18 -16.75
CA TYR A 4 -10.06 2.33 -17.68
C TYR A 4 -10.04 0.89 -17.17
N ASP A 5 -9.88 -0.07 -18.09
CA ASP A 5 -9.75 -1.48 -17.72
C ASP A 5 -8.49 -1.69 -16.88
N ASP A 6 -8.57 -2.58 -15.89
CA ASP A 6 -7.41 -2.99 -15.11
C ASP A 6 -6.33 -3.58 -16.05
N GLU A 7 -6.73 -4.30 -17.11
CA GLU A 7 -5.79 -4.85 -18.11
C GLU A 7 -4.91 -3.76 -18.74
N MET A 8 -5.47 -2.60 -19.03
CA MET A 8 -4.71 -1.48 -19.59
C MET A 8 -3.64 -0.99 -18.60
N SER A 9 -3.96 -0.95 -17.31
CA SER A 9 -3.00 -0.56 -16.26
C SER A 9 -1.88 -1.59 -16.12
N PHE A 10 -2.21 -2.89 -16.13
CA PHE A 10 -1.21 -3.95 -16.07
C PHE A 10 -0.27 -3.93 -17.27
N ARG A 11 -0.80 -3.77 -18.49
CA ARG A 11 0.02 -3.63 -19.69
C ARG A 11 0.95 -2.42 -19.64
N LEU A 12 0.52 -1.32 -19.02
CA LEU A 12 1.36 -0.15 -18.81
C LEU A 12 2.51 -0.46 -17.84
N PHE A 13 2.23 -1.14 -16.73
CA PHE A 13 3.25 -1.56 -15.78
C PHE A 13 4.24 -2.54 -16.41
N GLU A 14 3.77 -3.52 -17.17
CA GLU A 14 4.63 -4.46 -17.89
C GLU A 14 5.54 -3.76 -18.91
N ALA A 15 4.98 -2.86 -19.72
CA ALA A 15 5.76 -2.09 -20.69
C ALA A 15 6.79 -1.18 -20.02
N ALA A 16 6.42 -0.53 -18.91
CA ALA A 16 7.33 0.31 -18.14
C ALA A 16 8.45 -0.53 -17.49
N ALA A 17 8.13 -1.70 -16.95
CA ALA A 17 9.10 -2.60 -16.33
C ALA A 17 10.14 -3.07 -17.36
N GLN A 18 9.67 -3.49 -18.54
CA GLN A 18 10.54 -3.87 -19.66
C GLN A 18 11.43 -2.70 -20.13
N HIS A 19 10.87 -1.50 -20.25
CA HIS A 19 11.62 -0.34 -20.72
C HIS A 19 12.69 0.13 -19.72
N LEU A 20 12.42 -0.01 -18.43
CA LEU A 20 13.30 0.44 -17.33
C LEU A 20 14.23 -0.66 -16.81
N ASP A 21 14.17 -1.87 -17.39
CA ASP A 21 14.93 -3.05 -16.95
C ASP A 21 14.70 -3.41 -15.48
N TYR A 22 13.43 -3.39 -15.07
CA TYR A 22 12.98 -3.83 -13.75
C TYR A 22 12.13 -5.09 -13.85
N SER A 23 12.13 -5.90 -12.78
CA SER A 23 11.05 -6.86 -12.59
C SER A 23 9.73 -6.11 -12.37
N LEU A 24 8.60 -6.74 -12.72
CA LEU A 24 7.29 -6.13 -12.48
C LEU A 24 7.07 -5.84 -10.98
N ASP A 25 7.54 -6.73 -10.10
CA ASP A 25 7.45 -6.56 -8.65
C ASP A 25 8.26 -5.34 -8.17
N ASP A 26 9.51 -5.19 -8.63
CA ASP A 26 10.36 -4.04 -8.29
C ASP A 26 9.73 -2.73 -8.77
N LEU A 27 9.17 -2.71 -9.98
CA LEU A 27 8.48 -1.54 -10.50
C LEU A 27 7.27 -1.19 -9.63
N LEU A 28 6.44 -2.19 -9.28
CA LEU A 28 5.24 -1.97 -8.48
C LEU A 28 5.57 -1.49 -7.07
N GLU A 29 6.62 -2.02 -6.44
CA GLU A 29 7.09 -1.54 -5.14
C GLU A 29 7.52 -0.06 -5.21
N ARG A 30 8.34 0.30 -6.21
CA ARG A 30 8.79 1.69 -6.40
C ARG A 30 7.62 2.62 -6.71
N PHE A 31 6.70 2.17 -7.56
CA PHE A 31 5.51 2.92 -7.92
C PHE A 31 4.61 3.14 -6.70
N GLY A 32 4.38 2.10 -5.87
CA GLY A 32 3.59 2.20 -4.65
C GLY A 32 4.20 3.15 -3.63
N GLU A 33 5.53 3.17 -3.50
CA GLU A 33 6.21 4.12 -2.62
C GLU A 33 6.00 5.57 -3.07
N SER A 34 6.26 5.85 -4.36
CA SER A 34 6.04 7.19 -4.95
C SER A 34 4.57 7.61 -4.99
N TRP A 35 3.63 6.65 -5.05
CA TRP A 35 2.19 6.90 -5.04
C TRP A 35 1.75 7.66 -3.78
N VAL A 36 2.38 7.39 -2.64
CA VAL A 36 2.09 8.09 -1.38
C VAL A 36 2.47 9.57 -1.47
N ASP A 37 3.63 9.89 -2.08
CA ASP A 37 4.09 11.26 -2.27
C ASP A 37 3.18 12.04 -3.23
N VAL A 38 2.78 11.38 -4.32
CA VAL A 38 1.82 11.95 -5.29
C VAL A 38 0.47 12.16 -4.61
N GLY A 39 -0.02 11.21 -3.82
CA GLY A 39 -1.25 11.39 -3.03
C GLY A 39 -1.16 12.57 -2.07
N ALA A 40 -0.04 12.71 -1.36
CA ALA A 40 0.16 13.81 -0.42
C ALA A 40 0.20 15.19 -1.10
N SER A 41 0.74 15.29 -2.32
CA SER A 41 0.99 16.55 -3.03
C SER A 41 -0.07 16.92 -4.09
N ALA A 42 -0.71 15.95 -4.73
CA ALA A 42 -1.64 16.16 -5.86
C ALA A 42 -3.09 16.46 -5.43
N GLY A 43 -3.27 17.18 -4.32
CA GLY A 43 -4.60 17.58 -3.84
C GLY A 43 -5.33 16.55 -2.98
N PHE A 44 -4.79 15.34 -2.77
CA PHE A 44 -5.32 14.38 -1.79
C PHE A 44 -4.75 14.58 -0.37
N GLY A 45 -3.88 15.57 -0.15
CA GLY A 45 -3.38 15.94 1.19
C GLY A 45 -4.48 16.06 2.27
N PRO A 46 -5.64 16.71 2.01
CA PRO A 46 -6.76 16.71 2.95
C PRO A 46 -7.31 15.30 3.26
N VAL A 47 -7.37 14.41 2.27
CA VAL A 47 -7.81 13.02 2.45
C VAL A 47 -6.79 12.21 3.25
N MET A 48 -5.49 12.39 2.97
CA MET A 48 -4.41 11.76 3.72
C MET A 48 -4.48 12.12 5.21
N ARG A 49 -4.78 13.38 5.55
CA ARG A 49 -4.98 13.80 6.95
C ARG A 49 -6.16 13.14 7.65
N LEU A 50 -7.14 12.61 6.91
CA LEU A 50 -8.26 11.85 7.49
C LEU A 50 -7.88 10.42 7.86
N GLY A 51 -6.76 9.90 7.34
CA GLY A 51 -6.28 8.56 7.65
C GLY A 51 -5.70 8.46 9.05
N GLY A 52 -5.00 9.48 9.55
CA GLY A 52 -4.43 9.45 10.89
C GLY A 52 -3.25 10.40 11.06
N SER A 53 -2.70 10.45 12.27
CA SER A 53 -1.54 11.28 12.63
C SER A 53 -0.22 10.51 12.71
N ASN A 54 -0.26 9.17 12.62
CA ASN A 54 0.89 8.27 12.60
C ASN A 54 0.59 7.07 11.69
N LEU A 55 1.61 6.26 11.42
CA LEU A 55 1.51 5.11 10.53
C LEU A 55 0.42 4.12 10.96
N THR A 56 0.37 3.79 12.26
CA THR A 56 -0.57 2.79 12.80
C THR A 56 -2.01 3.25 12.63
N ASP A 57 -2.32 4.49 13.03
CA ASP A 57 -3.65 5.09 12.88
C ASP A 57 -4.08 5.12 11.41
N PHE A 58 -3.15 5.47 10.51
CA PHE A 58 -3.43 5.51 9.08
C PHE A 58 -3.81 4.14 8.53
N ILE A 59 -3.02 3.11 8.86
CA ILE A 59 -3.28 1.74 8.41
C ILE A 59 -4.62 1.23 8.96
N LEU A 60 -4.94 1.53 10.22
CA LEU A 60 -6.23 1.18 10.84
C LEU A 60 -7.43 1.84 10.15
N ASN A 61 -7.23 3.00 9.52
CA ASN A 61 -8.28 3.76 8.85
C ASN A 61 -8.31 3.60 7.32
N LEU A 62 -7.50 2.74 6.72
CA LEU A 62 -7.43 2.58 5.26
C LEU A 62 -8.80 2.25 4.62
N ASP A 63 -9.58 1.34 5.19
CA ASP A 63 -10.91 0.98 4.67
C ASP A 63 -11.90 2.17 4.81
N ASN A 64 -11.80 2.94 5.90
CA ASN A 64 -12.61 4.15 6.10
C ASN A 64 -12.24 5.24 5.09
N LEU A 65 -10.94 5.41 4.82
CA LEU A 65 -10.44 6.35 3.82
C LEU A 65 -10.98 5.99 2.42
N HIS A 66 -10.89 4.72 2.02
CA HIS A 66 -11.44 4.25 0.75
C HIS A 66 -12.96 4.42 0.67
N THR A 67 -13.68 4.19 1.77
CA THR A 67 -15.13 4.42 1.83
C THR A 67 -15.48 5.88 1.53
N ARG A 68 -14.73 6.84 2.11
CA ARG A 68 -14.92 8.27 1.86
C ARG A 68 -14.61 8.64 0.41
N LEU A 69 -13.54 8.09 -0.16
CA LEU A 69 -13.22 8.26 -1.58
C LEU A 69 -14.33 7.72 -2.48
N GLY A 70 -14.95 6.60 -2.11
CA GLY A 70 -16.08 6.00 -2.83
C GLY A 70 -17.32 6.90 -2.94
N LEU A 71 -17.49 7.88 -2.04
CA LEU A 71 -18.56 8.88 -2.13
C LEU A 71 -18.37 9.85 -3.31
N THR A 72 -17.11 10.06 -3.74
CA THR A 72 -16.76 10.92 -4.89
C THR A 72 -16.52 10.10 -6.15
N PHE A 73 -15.90 8.93 -6.01
CA PHE A 73 -15.54 8.04 -7.10
C PHE A 73 -16.45 6.81 -7.09
N SER A 74 -17.61 6.92 -7.73
CA SER A 74 -18.67 5.89 -7.71
C SER A 74 -18.25 4.54 -8.31
N ALA A 75 -17.25 4.53 -9.20
CA ALA A 75 -16.69 3.31 -9.80
C ALA A 75 -15.48 2.75 -9.02
N LEU A 76 -15.15 3.31 -7.85
CA LEU A 76 -14.02 2.84 -7.05
C LEU A 76 -14.25 1.41 -6.58
N ARG A 77 -13.31 0.53 -6.92
CA ARG A 77 -13.21 -0.84 -6.38
C ARG A 77 -12.01 -0.91 -5.43
N PRO A 78 -12.14 -0.52 -4.14
CA PRO A 78 -11.00 -0.48 -3.24
C PRO A 78 -10.62 -1.89 -2.76
N PRO A 79 -9.36 -2.13 -2.36
CA PRO A 79 -9.04 -3.28 -1.53
C PRO A 79 -9.65 -3.13 -0.13
N SER A 80 -9.70 -4.23 0.62
CA SER A 80 -10.10 -4.26 2.03
C SER A 80 -8.94 -4.75 2.89
N PHE A 81 -8.83 -4.14 4.07
CA PHE A 81 -7.76 -4.37 5.02
C PHE A 81 -8.30 -4.77 6.39
N ARG A 82 -7.77 -5.87 6.94
CA ARG A 82 -7.93 -6.22 8.35
C ARG A 82 -6.58 -6.13 9.03
N VAL A 83 -6.53 -5.46 10.17
CA VAL A 83 -5.29 -5.13 10.88
C VAL A 83 -5.25 -5.88 12.20
N GLU A 84 -4.10 -6.49 12.51
CA GLU A 84 -3.79 -7.06 13.81
C GLU A 84 -2.52 -6.39 14.35
N LEU A 85 -2.58 -5.84 15.56
CA LEU A 85 -1.40 -5.30 16.23
C LEU A 85 -0.66 -6.45 16.91
N THR A 86 0.64 -6.57 16.62
CA THR A 86 1.50 -7.66 17.12
C THR A 86 2.78 -7.07 17.70
N SER A 87 3.69 -7.94 18.16
CA SER A 87 5.02 -7.53 18.60
C SER A 87 6.06 -8.51 18.11
N SER A 88 7.24 -8.01 17.77
CA SER A 88 8.42 -8.84 17.46
C SER A 88 9.01 -9.46 18.73
N ALA A 89 10.03 -10.31 18.54
CA ALA A 89 10.69 -11.02 19.65
C ALA A 89 11.37 -10.09 20.67
N ASP A 90 11.74 -8.88 20.26
CA ASP A 90 12.31 -7.82 21.10
C ASP A 90 11.23 -6.87 21.69
N HIS A 91 9.94 -7.24 21.58
CA HIS A 91 8.78 -6.46 22.01
C HIS A 91 8.55 -5.13 21.26
N SER A 92 9.19 -4.93 20.09
CA SER A 92 8.87 -3.79 19.24
C SER A 92 7.46 -3.94 18.63
N PRO A 93 6.66 -2.85 18.52
CA PRO A 93 5.32 -2.90 17.97
C PRO A 93 5.36 -3.22 16.47
N CYS A 94 4.56 -4.19 16.04
CA CYS A 94 4.43 -4.61 14.65
C CYS A 94 2.96 -4.58 14.23
N ILE A 95 2.74 -4.54 12.92
CA ILE A 95 1.40 -4.59 12.32
C ILE A 95 1.36 -5.78 11.38
N ARG A 96 0.40 -6.69 11.60
CA ARG A 96 0.03 -7.69 10.61
C ARG A 96 -1.19 -7.18 9.84
N LEU A 97 -1.00 -6.97 8.55
CA LEU A 97 -2.02 -6.45 7.64
C LEU A 97 -2.51 -7.56 6.71
N HIS A 98 -3.80 -7.88 6.80
CA HIS A 98 -4.47 -8.78 5.88
C HIS A 98 -5.13 -7.98 4.77
N TYR A 99 -4.73 -8.23 3.54
CA TYR A 99 -5.20 -7.59 2.33
C TYR A 99 -6.12 -8.52 1.55
N ARG A 100 -7.20 -7.96 1.01
CA ARG A 100 -8.08 -8.60 0.03
C ARG A 100 -8.42 -7.64 -1.10
N SER A 101 -8.35 -8.10 -2.34
CA SER A 101 -8.80 -7.34 -3.51
C SER A 101 -9.37 -8.25 -4.58
N ASP A 102 -10.25 -7.69 -5.41
CA ASP A 102 -10.72 -8.35 -6.64
C ASP A 102 -9.60 -8.40 -7.70
N ARG A 103 -8.64 -7.46 -7.61
CA ARG A 103 -7.47 -7.37 -8.50
C ARG A 103 -6.38 -8.33 -8.05
N GLN A 104 -5.77 -9.00 -9.03
CA GLN A 104 -4.62 -9.88 -8.86
C GLN A 104 -3.33 -9.12 -9.16
N GLY A 105 -2.21 -9.48 -8.50
CA GLY A 105 -0.88 -8.98 -8.87
C GLY A 105 -0.49 -7.62 -8.29
N LEU A 106 -1.24 -7.08 -7.32
CA LEU A 106 -0.93 -5.79 -6.67
C LEU A 106 -0.26 -5.94 -5.30
N THR A 107 0.15 -7.13 -4.91
CA THR A 107 0.78 -7.37 -3.60
C THR A 107 2.06 -6.55 -3.42
N SER A 108 2.93 -6.52 -4.44
CA SER A 108 4.18 -5.73 -4.46
C SER A 108 3.90 -4.22 -4.44
N PHE A 109 2.83 -3.77 -5.09
CA PHE A 109 2.36 -2.39 -4.98
C PHE A 109 1.98 -2.03 -3.54
N VAL A 110 1.27 -2.90 -2.83
CA VAL A 110 0.92 -2.68 -1.42
C VAL A 110 2.17 -2.61 -0.52
N VAL A 111 3.20 -3.43 -0.78
CA VAL A 111 4.50 -3.33 -0.09
C VAL A 111 5.09 -1.93 -0.26
N GLY A 112 5.10 -1.42 -1.50
CA GLY A 112 5.54 -0.07 -1.83
C GLY A 112 4.76 1.00 -1.06
N VAL A 113 3.43 0.92 -1.07
CA VAL A 113 2.56 1.88 -0.36
C VAL A 113 2.85 1.89 1.14
N LEU A 114 3.01 0.72 1.78
CA LEU A 114 3.29 0.64 3.22
C LEU A 114 4.64 1.26 3.58
N ARG A 115 5.67 1.05 2.75
CA ARG A 115 6.97 1.72 2.91
C ARG A 115 6.86 3.23 2.69
N GLY A 116 6.11 3.65 1.68
CA GLY A 116 5.83 5.06 1.39
C GLY A 116 5.12 5.76 2.56
N LEU A 117 4.13 5.10 3.18
CA LEU A 117 3.46 5.60 4.38
C LEU A 117 4.42 5.71 5.57
N GLY A 118 5.29 4.73 5.76
CA GLY A 118 6.34 4.81 6.78
C GLY A 118 7.24 6.03 6.58
N LYS A 119 7.66 6.32 5.33
CA LYS A 119 8.41 7.56 5.02
C LYS A 119 7.60 8.81 5.28
N HIS A 120 6.32 8.84 4.86
CA HIS A 120 5.42 9.98 5.05
C HIS A 120 5.26 10.38 6.52
N PHE A 121 5.13 9.40 7.42
CA PHE A 121 5.00 9.63 8.86
C PHE A 121 6.34 9.72 9.62
N ASN A 122 7.48 9.66 8.90
CA ASN A 122 8.81 9.61 9.51
C ASN A 122 9.00 8.40 10.46
N GLU A 123 8.35 7.29 10.13
CA GLU A 123 8.35 5.99 10.80
C GLU A 123 8.77 4.90 9.78
N PRO A 124 10.04 4.82 9.36
CA PRO A 124 10.46 3.88 8.33
C PRO A 124 10.23 2.43 8.78
N VAL A 125 9.71 1.60 7.87
CA VAL A 125 9.33 0.21 8.13
C VAL A 125 9.96 -0.77 7.14
N ASP A 126 10.26 -1.97 7.63
CA ASP A 126 10.44 -3.15 6.81
C ASP A 126 9.08 -3.85 6.62
N VAL A 127 8.83 -4.35 5.42
CA VAL A 127 7.55 -4.97 5.05
C VAL A 127 7.84 -6.30 4.40
N ARG A 128 7.28 -7.37 4.96
CA ARG A 128 7.44 -8.74 4.45
C ARG A 128 6.09 -9.36 4.15
N ILE A 129 6.00 -10.06 3.03
CA ILE A 129 4.83 -10.87 2.69
C ILE A 129 4.95 -12.19 3.45
N GLU A 130 4.08 -12.43 4.44
CA GLU A 130 4.02 -13.71 5.17
C GLU A 130 3.28 -14.78 4.36
N GLN A 131 2.21 -14.37 3.66
CA GLN A 131 1.38 -15.25 2.83
C GLN A 131 0.81 -14.47 1.65
N ALA A 132 0.72 -15.12 0.48
CA ALA A 132 0.00 -14.58 -0.67
C ALA A 132 -0.76 -15.71 -1.37
N THR A 133 -2.05 -15.51 -1.60
CA THR A 133 -2.92 -16.46 -2.29
C THR A 133 -3.48 -15.82 -3.55
N GLN A 134 -3.06 -16.33 -4.70
CA GLN A 134 -3.49 -15.89 -6.03
C GLN A 134 -3.37 -14.37 -6.27
N GLY A 135 -2.52 -13.66 -5.53
CA GLY A 135 -2.37 -12.20 -5.60
C GLY A 135 -3.63 -11.39 -5.22
N ARG A 136 -4.72 -12.06 -4.81
CA ARG A 136 -5.97 -11.42 -4.33
C ARG A 136 -6.03 -11.29 -2.83
N GLN A 137 -5.34 -12.17 -2.12
CA GLN A 137 -5.24 -12.14 -0.68
C GLN A 137 -3.77 -12.20 -0.28
N ALA A 138 -3.38 -11.39 0.70
CA ALA A 138 -2.03 -11.42 1.25
C ALA A 138 -2.04 -11.04 2.72
N SER A 139 -1.07 -11.55 3.47
CA SER A 139 -0.76 -11.11 4.83
C SER A 139 0.63 -10.48 4.80
N PHE A 140 0.73 -9.25 5.28
CA PHE A 140 1.98 -8.50 5.40
C PHE A 140 2.35 -8.34 6.86
N LEU A 141 3.62 -8.57 7.19
CA LEU A 141 4.21 -8.13 8.44
C LEU A 141 4.92 -6.80 8.20
N VAL A 142 4.48 -5.76 8.91
CA VAL A 142 5.08 -4.43 8.92
C VAL A 142 5.74 -4.23 10.27
N GLN A 143 7.03 -3.94 10.25
CA GLN A 143 7.85 -3.77 11.45
C GLN A 143 8.75 -2.54 11.30
N PRO A 144 9.15 -1.87 12.39
CA PRO A 144 10.12 -0.78 12.31
C PRO A 144 11.39 -1.21 11.59
N LEU A 145 11.91 -0.36 10.72
CA LEU A 145 13.16 -0.63 10.02
C LEU A 145 14.30 -0.61 11.05
N SER A 146 14.92 -1.77 11.30
CA SER A 146 16.07 -1.86 12.17
C SER A 146 17.18 -0.96 11.62
N ARG A 147 17.67 -0.01 12.42
CA ARG A 147 18.91 0.70 12.10
C ARG A 147 20.04 -0.30 12.30
N HIS A 148 20.54 -0.87 11.21
CA HIS A 148 21.86 -1.47 11.23
C HIS A 148 22.86 -0.32 11.38
N GLU A 149 23.50 -0.24 12.54
CA GLU A 149 24.74 0.53 12.74
C GLU A 149 25.88 -0.06 11.89
#